data_AF-A0A9P3GD99-F1
#
_entry.id   AF-A0A9P3GD99-F1
#
_cell.length_a   1.000
_cell.length_b   1.000
_cell.length_c   1.000
_cell.angle_alpha   90.00
_cell.angle_beta   90.00
_cell.angle_gamma   90.00
#
_symmetry.space_group_name_H-M   'P 1'
#
loop_
_entity.id
_entity.type
_entity.pdbx_description
1 polymer ?
#
loop_
_entity_poly.entity_id
_entity_poly.type
_entity_poly.pdbx_seq_one_letter_code
_entity_poly.pdbx_strand_id
1 'polypeptide(L)'
;MLLTSFVPLLLAALPALGQDIKYDLAHNATPIFGTWSTGSKAVSTGPGFANPLNQTFIYPTNTGCSYSFDEDGHYEIARYRFNSNGSEPTCITGVMNWVHGTFDLLGNGSIVMTPFGDGYQQIQDPCGAVSNFIESYNDTELYQSWRIFLDPQDGPKLHLFQFDGTPVAPMFQLSATPNMLPTQALRNVTPAVQPALTSQKRSFEKRNAGERTWTPAGLVGLVVSLGTACAASLIL
;
A
#
# COMPACT_ATOMS: atom_id res chain seq x y z
N MET A 1 -39.73 -55.11 -28.82
CA MET A 1 -39.13 -54.04 -29.63
C MET A 1 -38.73 -52.92 -28.68
N LEU A 2 -37.43 -52.85 -28.36
CA LEU A 2 -36.81 -51.84 -27.53
C LEU A 2 -36.51 -50.62 -28.38
N LEU A 3 -37.08 -49.47 -28.06
CA LEU A 3 -36.71 -48.17 -28.65
C LEU A 3 -36.47 -47.18 -27.52
N THR A 4 -35.19 -47.05 -27.20
CA THR A 4 -34.59 -46.05 -26.31
C THR A 4 -34.63 -44.68 -26.98
N SER A 5 -35.34 -43.71 -26.38
CA SER A 5 -35.19 -42.30 -26.72
C SER A 5 -34.19 -41.65 -25.76
N PHE A 6 -32.94 -41.49 -26.22
CA PHE A 6 -31.98 -40.57 -25.61
C PHE A 6 -32.26 -39.16 -26.16
N VAL A 7 -32.77 -38.27 -25.31
CA VAL A 7 -32.81 -36.83 -25.57
C VAL A 7 -31.47 -36.25 -25.11
N PRO A 8 -30.67 -35.61 -25.99
CA PRO A 8 -29.46 -34.93 -25.55
C PRO A 8 -29.87 -33.59 -24.91
N LEU A 9 -29.65 -33.46 -23.60
CA LEU A 9 -29.74 -32.20 -22.89
C LEU A 9 -28.52 -31.34 -23.25
N LEU A 10 -28.65 -30.53 -24.29
CA LEU A 10 -27.63 -29.54 -24.65
C LEU A 10 -27.72 -28.39 -23.64
N LEU A 11 -26.92 -28.45 -22.56
CA LEU A 11 -26.70 -27.32 -21.67
C LEU A 11 -25.98 -26.22 -22.46
N ALA A 12 -26.73 -25.19 -22.85
CA ALA A 12 -26.14 -23.95 -23.34
C ALA A 12 -25.33 -23.31 -22.20
N ALA A 13 -24.01 -23.46 -22.24
CA ALA A 13 -23.09 -22.65 -21.46
C ALA A 13 -23.14 -21.23 -22.05
N LEU A 14 -24.11 -20.43 -21.60
CA LEU A 14 -24.06 -19.00 -21.79
C LEU A 14 -22.82 -18.50 -21.05
N PRO A 15 -21.86 -17.82 -21.70
CA PRO A 15 -20.90 -17.04 -20.95
C PRO A 15 -21.74 -16.03 -20.17
N ALA A 16 -21.70 -16.11 -18.83
CA ALA A 16 -22.14 -15.01 -17.99
C ALA A 16 -21.22 -13.84 -18.35
N LEU A 17 -21.63 -13.04 -19.33
CA LEU A 17 -21.07 -11.73 -19.56
C LEU A 17 -21.13 -11.05 -18.19
N GLY A 18 -19.97 -10.72 -17.64
CA GLY A 18 -19.88 -9.90 -16.43
C GLY A 18 -20.82 -8.73 -16.67
N GLN A 19 -21.85 -8.61 -15.83
CA GLN A 19 -22.61 -7.36 -15.76
C GLN A 19 -21.55 -6.28 -15.58
N ASP A 20 -21.52 -5.19 -16.34
CA ASP A 20 -20.67 -4.06 -15.95
C ASP A 20 -21.15 -3.53 -14.59
N ILE A 21 -20.25 -2.96 -13.79
CA ILE A 21 -20.62 -2.30 -12.54
C ILE A 21 -21.63 -1.21 -12.89
N LYS A 22 -22.91 -1.46 -12.59
CA LYS A 22 -23.93 -0.44 -12.73
C LYS A 22 -23.79 0.47 -11.54
N TYR A 23 -23.12 1.60 -11.74
CA TYR A 23 -23.15 2.75 -10.83
C TYR A 23 -24.57 3.32 -10.81
N ASP A 24 -25.48 2.57 -10.20
CA ASP A 24 -26.86 2.99 -9.95
C ASP A 24 -26.91 3.89 -8.71
N LEU A 25 -28.11 4.32 -8.34
CA LEU A 25 -28.30 5.18 -7.17
C LEU A 25 -27.75 4.57 -5.86
N ALA A 26 -27.51 3.25 -5.79
CA ALA A 26 -26.93 2.60 -4.62
C ALA A 26 -25.39 2.67 -4.57
N HIS A 27 -24.73 3.13 -5.63
CA HIS A 27 -23.27 3.32 -5.72
C HIS A 27 -22.88 4.79 -5.98
N ASN A 28 -23.85 5.70 -6.01
CA ASN A 28 -23.70 7.08 -6.50
C ASN A 28 -23.51 8.14 -5.41
N ALA A 29 -23.21 7.74 -4.16
CA ALA A 29 -22.95 8.72 -3.11
C ALA A 29 -21.57 9.36 -3.26
N THR A 30 -20.52 8.53 -3.41
CA THR A 30 -19.13 8.92 -3.63
C THR A 30 -18.39 7.80 -4.36
N PRO A 31 -17.23 8.05 -4.99
CA PRO A 31 -16.31 6.96 -5.31
C PRO A 31 -15.90 6.19 -4.03
N ILE A 32 -15.40 4.97 -4.19
CA ILE A 32 -14.91 4.14 -3.06
C ILE A 32 -13.59 4.67 -2.47
N PHE A 33 -12.92 5.60 -3.17
CA PHE A 33 -11.67 6.18 -2.73
C PHE A 33 -11.80 6.94 -1.41
N GLY A 34 -10.72 6.90 -0.63
CA GLY A 34 -10.67 7.48 0.70
C GLY A 34 -10.50 6.45 1.80
N THR A 35 -10.59 6.91 3.04
CA THR A 35 -10.46 6.09 4.25
C THR A 35 -11.84 5.87 4.87
N TRP A 36 -12.17 4.62 5.17
CA TRP A 36 -13.43 4.18 5.73
C TRP A 36 -13.19 3.46 7.05
N SER A 37 -14.01 3.69 8.07
CA SER A 37 -13.86 3.05 9.38
C SER A 37 -15.18 2.66 10.02
N THR A 38 -15.20 1.54 10.73
CA THR A 38 -16.39 1.01 11.41
C THR A 38 -16.59 1.63 12.80
N GLY A 39 -17.82 1.54 13.31
CA GLY A 39 -18.11 1.79 14.73
C GLY A 39 -17.77 3.22 15.15
N SER A 40 -16.93 3.36 16.19
CA SER A 40 -16.57 4.68 16.74
C SER A 40 -15.50 5.44 15.94
N LYS A 41 -15.14 4.96 14.73
CA LYS A 41 -14.14 5.61 13.87
C LYS A 41 -12.72 5.69 14.47
N ALA A 42 -12.44 4.89 15.51
CA ALA A 42 -11.17 4.93 16.24
C ALA A 42 -10.02 4.24 15.50
N VAL A 43 -10.32 3.21 14.70
CA VAL A 43 -9.33 2.53 13.86
C VAL A 43 -9.22 3.28 12.55
N SER A 44 -8.01 3.65 12.16
CA SER A 44 -7.68 4.25 10.87
C SER A 44 -6.47 3.54 10.30
N THR A 45 -6.44 3.30 9.00
CA THR A 45 -5.23 2.89 8.28
C THR A 45 -4.15 3.98 8.35
N GLY A 46 -2.93 3.63 7.96
CA GLY A 46 -1.76 4.50 7.90
C GLY A 46 -0.77 4.30 9.05
N PRO A 47 0.23 5.19 9.18
CA PRO A 47 1.32 5.08 10.16
C PRO A 47 0.86 5.19 11.62
N GLY A 48 -0.39 5.62 11.86
CA GLY A 48 -1.01 5.65 13.19
C GLY A 48 -1.50 4.29 13.68
N PHE A 49 -1.45 3.23 12.86
CA PHE A 49 -1.93 1.89 13.20
C PHE A 49 -0.84 0.83 13.13
N ALA A 50 -0.08 0.79 12.03
CA ALA A 50 0.96 -0.20 11.81
C ALA A 50 2.34 0.46 11.64
N ASN A 51 3.37 -0.20 12.18
CA ASN A 51 4.77 0.13 11.92
C ASN A 51 5.48 -1.08 11.29
N PRO A 52 5.54 -1.15 9.94
CA PRO A 52 6.11 -2.28 9.23
C PRO A 52 7.62 -2.50 9.49
N LEU A 53 8.37 -1.45 9.82
CA LEU A 53 9.82 -1.57 10.08
C LEU A 53 10.11 -2.49 11.26
N ASN A 54 9.31 -2.37 12.32
CA ASN A 54 9.47 -3.16 13.54
C ASN A 54 8.41 -4.26 13.69
N GLN A 55 7.51 -4.38 12.70
CA GLN A 55 6.36 -5.28 12.74
C GLN A 55 5.47 -5.06 13.97
N THR A 56 5.28 -3.82 14.39
CA THR A 56 4.46 -3.50 15.57
C THR A 56 3.17 -2.79 15.19
N PHE A 57 2.25 -2.72 16.16
CA PHE A 57 0.99 -2.01 16.06
C PHE A 57 0.88 -0.92 17.12
N ILE A 58 0.15 0.14 16.79
CA ILE A 58 -0.31 1.17 17.72
C ILE A 58 -1.78 0.89 17.98
N TYR A 59 -2.13 0.62 19.24
CA TYR A 59 -3.47 0.18 19.61
C TYR A 59 -4.44 1.37 19.64
N PRO A 60 -5.51 1.33 18.84
CA PRO A 60 -6.59 2.32 18.93
C PRO A 60 -7.36 2.16 20.25
N THR A 61 -7.99 3.23 20.72
CA THR A 61 -8.77 3.22 21.96
C THR A 61 -9.94 2.24 21.92
N ASN A 62 -10.60 2.13 20.75
CA ASN A 62 -11.72 1.23 20.53
C ASN A 62 -11.44 0.29 19.36
N THR A 63 -12.04 -0.90 19.41
CA THR A 63 -11.98 -1.88 18.32
C THR A 63 -12.74 -1.42 17.09
N GLY A 64 -12.33 -1.94 15.94
CA GLY A 64 -12.95 -1.66 14.66
C GLY A 64 -12.07 -2.11 13.52
N CYS A 65 -12.53 -1.81 12.31
CA CYS A 65 -11.78 -2.02 11.09
C CYS A 65 -11.75 -0.71 10.30
N SER A 66 -10.67 -0.51 9.55
CA SER A 66 -10.51 0.57 8.60
C SER A 66 -9.99 0.04 7.28
N TYR A 67 -10.49 0.62 6.19
CA TYR A 67 -10.13 0.29 4.81
C TYR A 67 -9.83 1.59 4.09
N SER A 68 -8.72 1.65 3.39
CA SER A 68 -8.41 2.77 2.50
C SER A 68 -8.24 2.29 1.07
N PHE A 69 -8.71 3.11 0.13
CA PHE A 69 -8.60 2.89 -1.30
C PHE A 69 -8.09 4.15 -1.98
N ASP A 70 -7.05 4.02 -2.79
CA ASP A 70 -6.58 5.11 -3.65
C ASP A 70 -7.08 4.98 -5.09
N GLU A 71 -6.87 6.04 -5.87
CA GLU A 71 -7.27 6.10 -7.28
C GLU A 71 -6.36 5.25 -8.19
N ASP A 72 -5.18 4.88 -7.71
CA ASP A 72 -4.17 4.10 -8.44
C ASP A 72 -4.38 2.58 -8.31
N GLY A 73 -5.41 2.15 -7.57
CA GLY A 73 -5.75 0.74 -7.41
C GLY A 73 -5.06 0.06 -6.23
N HIS A 74 -4.62 0.80 -5.22
CA HIS A 74 -4.06 0.28 -3.98
C HIS A 74 -5.05 0.33 -2.83
N TYR A 75 -4.90 -0.61 -1.92
CA TYR A 75 -5.69 -0.67 -0.71
C TYR A 75 -4.82 -0.90 0.53
N GLU A 76 -5.34 -0.47 1.67
CA GLU A 76 -4.83 -0.86 2.99
C GLU A 76 -5.99 -1.25 3.91
N ILE A 77 -5.76 -2.26 4.74
CA ILE A 77 -6.70 -2.72 5.76
C ILE A 77 -6.01 -2.66 7.12
N ALA A 78 -6.71 -2.09 8.09
CA ALA A 78 -6.35 -2.10 9.51
C ALA A 78 -7.50 -2.70 10.31
N ARG A 79 -7.25 -3.75 11.09
CA ARG A 79 -8.28 -4.42 11.90
C ARG A 79 -7.81 -4.57 13.32
N TYR A 80 -8.62 -4.08 14.25
CA TYR A 80 -8.50 -4.36 15.67
C TYR A 80 -9.79 -5.03 16.15
N ARG A 81 -9.74 -6.35 16.38
CA ARG A 81 -10.92 -7.16 16.68
C ARG A 81 -10.65 -8.08 17.85
N PHE A 82 -11.73 -8.46 18.53
CA PHE A 82 -11.73 -9.58 19.48
C PHE A 82 -12.59 -10.70 18.95
N ASN A 83 -12.13 -11.95 19.11
CA ASN A 83 -12.99 -13.12 18.98
C ASN A 83 -13.38 -13.59 20.37
N SER A 84 -14.69 -13.70 20.60
CA SER A 84 -15.23 -14.17 21.86
C SER A 84 -15.16 -15.69 21.96
N ASN A 85 -14.99 -16.20 23.18
CA ASN A 85 -15.14 -17.61 23.50
C ASN A 85 -16.29 -17.76 24.51
N GLY A 86 -17.45 -18.20 24.04
CA GLY A 86 -18.65 -18.31 24.86
C GLY A 86 -18.59 -19.44 25.90
N SER A 87 -17.71 -20.43 25.70
CA SER A 87 -17.53 -21.54 26.66
C SER A 87 -16.55 -21.17 27.77
N GLU A 88 -15.53 -20.39 27.44
CA GLU A 88 -14.55 -19.88 28.40
C GLU A 88 -14.32 -18.37 28.18
N PRO A 89 -15.11 -17.50 28.83
CA PRO A 89 -15.05 -16.05 28.63
C PRO A 89 -13.72 -15.41 29.03
N THR A 90 -12.89 -16.08 29.83
CA THR A 90 -11.54 -15.61 30.16
C THR A 90 -10.53 -15.81 29.02
N CYS A 91 -10.89 -16.62 28.02
CA CYS A 91 -10.07 -16.97 26.86
C CYS A 91 -10.52 -16.24 25.58
N ILE A 92 -10.64 -14.91 25.63
CA ILE A 92 -10.87 -14.11 24.42
C ILE A 92 -9.58 -13.95 23.63
N THR A 93 -9.66 -13.90 22.31
CA THR A 93 -8.48 -13.61 21.47
C THR A 93 -8.56 -12.20 20.90
N GLY A 94 -7.50 -11.41 21.07
CA GLY A 94 -7.32 -10.11 20.44
C GLY A 94 -6.50 -10.27 19.16
N VAL A 95 -6.96 -9.63 18.08
CA VAL A 95 -6.27 -9.66 16.79
C VAL A 95 -6.09 -8.24 16.28
N MET A 96 -4.83 -7.86 16.08
CA MET A 96 -4.42 -6.69 15.31
C MET A 96 -3.91 -7.18 13.97
N ASN A 97 -4.50 -6.73 12.87
CA ASN A 97 -4.13 -7.18 11.53
C ASN A 97 -3.95 -5.97 10.62
N TRP A 98 -2.83 -5.97 9.88
CA TRP A 98 -2.54 -4.99 8.85
C TRP A 98 -2.11 -5.70 7.57
N VAL A 99 -2.70 -5.29 6.46
CA VAL A 99 -2.38 -5.78 5.13
C VAL A 99 -2.64 -4.69 4.11
N HIS A 100 -1.84 -4.65 3.06
CA HIS A 100 -1.97 -3.72 1.95
C HIS A 100 -1.56 -4.38 0.64
N GLY A 101 -1.97 -3.78 -0.47
CA GLY A 101 -1.76 -4.37 -1.79
C GLY A 101 -2.54 -3.63 -2.88
N THR A 102 -2.91 -4.36 -3.92
CA THR A 102 -3.72 -3.85 -5.04
C THR A 102 -5.14 -4.37 -4.99
N PHE A 103 -6.11 -3.59 -5.44
CA PHE A 103 -7.49 -4.02 -5.55
C PHE A 103 -8.04 -3.84 -6.97
N ASP A 104 -8.92 -4.75 -7.35
CA ASP A 104 -9.62 -4.72 -8.62
C ASP A 104 -11.13 -4.68 -8.38
N LEU A 105 -11.80 -3.71 -9.00
CA LEU A 105 -13.26 -3.65 -9.06
C LEU A 105 -13.71 -4.45 -10.29
N LEU A 106 -14.21 -5.66 -10.06
CA LEU A 106 -14.63 -6.55 -11.13
C LEU A 106 -16.00 -6.14 -11.67
N GLY A 107 -16.24 -6.37 -12.97
CA GLY A 107 -17.51 -6.02 -13.62
C GLY A 107 -18.72 -6.52 -12.82
N ASN A 108 -18.69 -7.76 -12.36
CA ASN A 108 -19.76 -8.41 -11.59
C ASN A 108 -20.12 -7.73 -10.24
N GLY A 109 -19.47 -6.63 -9.87
CA GLY A 109 -19.71 -5.86 -8.65
C GLY A 109 -18.86 -6.30 -7.46
N SER A 110 -17.98 -7.30 -7.65
CA SER A 110 -17.09 -7.77 -6.59
C SER A 110 -15.80 -6.96 -6.52
N ILE A 111 -15.15 -6.98 -5.36
CA ILE A 111 -13.81 -6.42 -5.14
C ILE A 111 -12.87 -7.57 -4.83
N VAL A 112 -11.76 -7.65 -5.55
CA VAL A 112 -10.64 -8.55 -5.24
C VAL A 112 -9.51 -7.71 -4.69
N MET A 113 -8.97 -8.09 -3.53
CA MET A 113 -7.86 -7.41 -2.86
C MET A 113 -6.68 -8.37 -2.77
N THR A 114 -5.61 -8.06 -3.49
CA THR A 114 -4.41 -8.89 -3.60
C THR A 114 -3.25 -8.26 -2.82
N PRO A 115 -2.77 -8.89 -1.74
CA PRO A 115 -1.72 -8.34 -0.88
C PRO A 115 -0.34 -8.32 -1.55
N PHE A 116 0.54 -7.41 -1.10
CA PHE A 116 1.94 -7.35 -1.54
C PHE A 116 2.86 -8.44 -0.95
N GLY A 117 2.35 -9.32 -0.07
CA GLY A 117 3.16 -10.37 0.55
C GLY A 117 3.76 -10.02 1.92
N ASP A 118 3.59 -8.78 2.38
CA ASP A 118 4.22 -8.26 3.58
C ASP A 118 3.23 -7.79 4.65
N GLY A 119 1.98 -8.24 4.61
CA GLY A 119 1.02 -8.07 5.70
C GLY A 119 1.39 -8.91 6.92
N TYR A 120 0.89 -8.53 8.09
CA TYR A 120 1.10 -9.26 9.34
C TYR A 120 -0.05 -9.06 10.31
N GLN A 121 -0.15 -9.98 11.27
CA GLN A 121 -1.08 -9.86 12.38
C GLN A 121 -0.43 -10.24 13.69
N GLN A 122 -0.85 -9.54 14.75
CA GLN A 122 -0.54 -9.88 16.12
C GLN A 122 -1.76 -10.55 16.73
N ILE A 123 -1.54 -11.74 17.30
CA ILE A 123 -2.55 -12.52 18.00
C ILE A 123 -2.20 -12.51 19.48
N GLN A 124 -3.18 -12.12 20.30
CA GLN A 124 -3.12 -12.18 21.75
C GLN A 124 -4.14 -13.20 22.24
N ASP A 125 -3.65 -14.31 22.78
CA ASP A 125 -4.46 -15.42 23.27
C ASP A 125 -4.05 -15.77 24.71
N PRO A 126 -4.78 -15.31 25.74
CA PRO A 126 -4.41 -15.54 27.13
C PRO A 126 -4.41 -17.03 27.52
N CYS A 127 -5.06 -17.89 26.74
CA CYS A 127 -5.19 -19.33 27.00
C CYS A 127 -4.40 -20.19 26.02
N GLY A 128 -3.82 -19.59 24.99
CA GLY A 128 -2.93 -20.24 24.05
C GLY A 128 -1.60 -20.61 24.69
N ALA A 129 -0.90 -21.60 24.12
CA ALA A 129 0.46 -21.98 24.56
C ALA A 129 1.46 -20.82 24.40
N VAL A 130 1.24 -19.95 23.41
CA VAL A 130 1.96 -18.69 23.22
C VAL A 130 0.94 -17.58 23.28
N SER A 131 1.06 -16.70 24.29
CA SER A 131 0.00 -15.74 24.60
C SER A 131 0.01 -14.47 23.76
N ASN A 132 1.14 -14.19 23.08
CA ASN A 132 1.29 -13.04 22.22
C ASN A 132 2.34 -13.36 21.16
N PHE A 133 1.95 -13.33 19.90
CA PHE A 133 2.86 -13.57 18.79
C PHE A 133 2.44 -12.80 17.55
N ILE A 134 3.38 -12.64 16.63
CA ILE A 134 3.17 -11.99 15.33
C ILE A 134 3.43 -13.02 14.25
N GLU A 135 2.53 -13.07 13.28
CA GLU A 135 2.64 -13.92 12.11
C GLU A 135 2.37 -13.15 10.82
N SER A 136 2.86 -13.68 9.70
CA SER A 136 2.61 -13.09 8.38
C SER A 136 1.15 -13.28 7.97
N TYR A 137 0.60 -12.28 7.30
CA TYR A 137 -0.74 -12.31 6.73
C TYR A 137 -0.67 -11.97 5.25
N ASN A 138 -1.10 -12.89 4.39
CA ASN A 138 -0.99 -12.75 2.94
C ASN A 138 -2.21 -13.33 2.21
N ASP A 139 -3.38 -13.20 2.83
CA ASP A 139 -4.61 -13.73 2.26
C ASP A 139 -5.20 -12.73 1.25
N THR A 140 -5.54 -13.24 0.07
CA THR A 140 -6.31 -12.50 -0.93
C THR A 140 -7.77 -12.48 -0.51
N GLU A 141 -8.38 -11.29 -0.47
CA GLU A 141 -9.76 -11.13 -0.01
C GLU A 141 -10.71 -10.82 -1.17
N LEU A 142 -11.84 -11.54 -1.20
CA LEU A 142 -12.93 -11.32 -2.14
C LEU A 142 -14.15 -10.80 -1.38
N TYR A 143 -14.62 -9.62 -1.77
CA TYR A 143 -15.92 -9.10 -1.37
C TYR A 143 -16.88 -9.26 -2.54
N GLN A 144 -17.94 -10.06 -2.36
CA GLN A 144 -18.86 -10.41 -3.44
C GLN A 144 -19.58 -9.18 -4.01
N SER A 145 -19.92 -8.23 -3.15
CA SER A 145 -20.50 -6.95 -3.55
C SER A 145 -20.16 -5.86 -2.56
N TRP A 146 -20.30 -4.62 -3.00
CA TRP A 146 -20.16 -3.42 -2.19
C TRP A 146 -21.20 -2.39 -2.61
N ARG A 147 -21.45 -1.40 -1.75
CA ARG A 147 -22.34 -0.27 -2.07
C ARG A 147 -22.01 0.92 -1.18
N ILE A 148 -22.27 2.12 -1.68
CA ILE A 148 -22.07 3.36 -0.93
C ILE A 148 -23.33 4.20 -1.00
N PHE A 149 -23.88 4.50 0.16
CA PHE A 149 -25.07 5.33 0.30
C PHE A 149 -24.87 6.39 1.38
N LEU A 150 -25.71 7.43 1.35
CA LEU A 150 -25.66 8.49 2.35
C LEU A 150 -26.45 8.10 3.60
N ASP A 151 -25.76 8.07 4.73
CA ASP A 151 -26.34 8.03 6.05
C ASP A 151 -26.73 9.45 6.50
N PRO A 152 -27.96 9.68 7.00
CA PRO A 152 -28.40 11.00 7.42
C PRO A 152 -27.59 11.62 8.57
N GLN A 153 -26.89 10.81 9.37
CA GLN A 153 -26.12 11.27 10.53
C GLN A 153 -24.63 11.32 10.22
N ASP A 154 -24.10 10.26 9.62
CA ASP A 154 -22.65 10.08 9.44
C ASP A 154 -22.13 10.39 8.04
N GLY A 155 -23.01 10.67 7.07
CA GLY A 155 -22.62 10.93 5.68
C GLY A 155 -22.37 9.64 4.88
N PRO A 156 -21.41 9.62 3.94
CA PRO A 156 -21.15 8.45 3.10
C PRO A 156 -20.83 7.20 3.93
N LYS A 157 -21.53 6.11 3.61
CA LYS A 157 -21.43 4.82 4.30
C LYS A 157 -21.19 3.70 3.31
N LEU A 158 -20.05 3.03 3.45
CA LEU A 158 -19.64 1.87 2.69
C LEU A 158 -20.14 0.59 3.36
N HIS A 159 -20.84 -0.24 2.60
CA HIS A 159 -21.20 -1.60 2.97
C HIS A 159 -20.46 -2.57 2.06
N LEU A 160 -19.70 -3.48 2.64
CA LEU A 160 -19.07 -4.60 1.96
C LEU A 160 -19.80 -5.89 2.34
N PHE A 161 -19.83 -6.84 1.40
CA PHE A 161 -20.35 -8.18 1.62
C PHE A 161 -19.23 -9.18 1.35
N GLN A 162 -18.98 -10.08 2.31
CA GLN A 162 -17.97 -11.12 2.18
C GLN A 162 -18.28 -12.06 1.01
N PHE A 163 -17.38 -13.00 0.72
CA PHE A 163 -17.53 -13.97 -0.37
C PHE A 163 -18.84 -14.80 -0.27
N ASP A 164 -19.36 -15.00 0.94
CA ASP A 164 -20.59 -15.75 1.25
C ASP A 164 -21.85 -14.85 1.29
N GLY A 165 -21.71 -13.55 1.03
CA GLY A 165 -22.78 -12.56 1.12
C GLY A 165 -23.04 -12.05 2.54
N THR A 166 -22.30 -12.51 3.56
CA THR A 166 -22.42 -11.99 4.92
C THR A 166 -21.96 -10.53 4.95
N PRO A 167 -22.76 -9.58 5.47
CA PRO A 167 -22.37 -8.18 5.52
C PRO A 167 -21.19 -7.99 6.48
N VAL A 168 -20.20 -7.23 6.03
CA VAL A 168 -19.17 -6.66 6.92
C VAL A 168 -19.82 -5.54 7.73
N ALA A 169 -19.26 -5.28 8.92
CA ALA A 169 -19.67 -4.13 9.73
C ALA A 169 -19.66 -2.84 8.87
N PRO A 170 -20.70 -2.00 8.98
CA PRO A 170 -20.82 -0.79 8.17
C PRO A 170 -19.65 0.15 8.43
N MET A 171 -19.12 0.75 7.37
CA MET A 171 -17.97 1.65 7.42
C MET A 171 -18.38 3.05 7.03
N PHE A 172 -17.92 4.04 7.78
CA PHE A 172 -18.19 5.46 7.55
C PHE A 172 -16.94 6.14 7.02
N GLN A 173 -17.10 7.09 6.12
CA GLN A 173 -15.96 7.79 5.55
C GLN A 173 -15.29 8.68 6.62
N LEU A 174 -14.00 8.46 6.85
CA LEU A 174 -13.15 9.33 7.69
C LEU A 174 -12.56 10.48 6.88
N SER A 175 -12.17 10.19 5.64
CA SER A 175 -11.51 11.13 4.75
C SER A 175 -11.77 10.72 3.30
N ALA A 176 -12.00 11.69 2.42
CA ALA A 176 -12.08 11.46 0.97
C ALA A 176 -10.70 11.14 0.35
N THR A 177 -9.61 11.52 1.03
CA THR A 177 -8.24 11.15 0.66
C THR A 177 -7.83 9.90 1.44
N PRO A 178 -7.23 8.88 0.80
CA PRO A 178 -6.77 7.67 1.48
C PRO A 178 -5.64 8.01 2.46
N ASN A 179 -5.69 7.42 3.65
CA ASN A 179 -4.63 7.48 4.64
C ASN A 179 -3.99 6.10 4.73
N MET A 180 -2.85 5.92 4.07
CA MET A 180 -2.18 4.63 3.89
C MET A 180 -0.68 4.78 4.09
N LEU A 181 -0.02 3.68 4.44
CA LEU A 181 1.42 3.53 4.32
C LEU A 181 1.83 3.47 2.82
N PRO A 182 3.13 3.56 2.50
CA PRO A 182 3.55 3.58 1.09
C PRO A 182 3.12 2.32 0.32
N THR A 183 2.62 2.51 -0.90
CA THR A 183 1.97 1.51 -1.76
C THR A 183 2.97 0.62 -2.51
N GLN A 184 3.89 0.02 -1.76
CA GLN A 184 4.88 -0.94 -2.26
C GLN A 184 5.19 -1.96 -1.16
N ALA A 185 5.79 -3.10 -1.48
CA ALA A 185 6.28 -4.00 -0.44
C ALA A 185 7.27 -3.26 0.50
N LEU A 186 6.98 -3.25 1.80
CA LEU A 186 7.71 -2.55 2.85
C LEU A 186 8.61 -3.50 3.65
N ARG A 187 8.33 -4.80 3.60
CA ARG A 187 9.14 -5.85 4.22
C ARG A 187 9.50 -6.92 3.19
N ASN A 188 10.58 -7.65 3.47
CA ASN A 188 11.05 -8.77 2.64
C ASN A 188 11.30 -8.42 1.16
N VAL A 189 11.55 -7.15 0.85
CA VAL A 189 11.96 -6.74 -0.50
C VAL A 189 13.37 -7.26 -0.76
N THR A 190 13.48 -8.22 -1.68
CA THR A 190 14.78 -8.53 -2.27
C THR A 190 15.13 -7.34 -3.17
N PRO A 191 16.25 -6.63 -2.94
CA PRO A 191 16.64 -5.54 -3.84
C PRO A 191 16.70 -6.09 -5.25
N ALA A 192 16.05 -5.42 -6.21
CA ALA A 192 16.28 -5.72 -7.61
C ALA A 192 17.80 -5.61 -7.85
N VAL A 193 18.43 -6.71 -8.26
CA VAL A 193 19.80 -6.67 -8.76
C VAL A 193 19.77 -5.76 -9.96
N GLN A 194 20.20 -4.50 -9.79
CA GLN A 194 20.47 -3.64 -10.92
C GLN A 194 21.44 -4.42 -11.81
N PRO A 195 21.11 -4.70 -13.09
CA PRO A 195 22.09 -5.28 -13.98
C PRO A 195 23.30 -4.36 -13.92
N ALA A 196 24.41 -4.90 -13.40
CA ALA A 196 25.65 -4.15 -13.29
C ALA A 196 25.93 -3.60 -14.69
N LEU A 197 25.80 -2.28 -14.85
CA LEU A 197 26.30 -1.60 -16.03
C LEU A 197 27.75 -2.05 -16.12
N THR A 198 28.06 -2.82 -17.17
CA THR A 198 29.39 -3.34 -17.44
C THR A 198 30.38 -2.23 -17.16
N SER A 199 31.19 -2.40 -16.12
CA SER A 199 32.25 -1.47 -15.79
C SER A 199 33.17 -1.43 -16.99
N GLN A 200 32.96 -0.45 -17.87
CA GLN A 200 33.95 -0.08 -18.86
C GLN A 200 35.17 0.32 -18.03
N LYS A 201 36.16 -0.57 -18.01
CA LYS A 201 37.50 -0.30 -17.47
C LYS A 201 37.96 1.03 -18.04
N ARG A 202 37.85 2.11 -17.27
CA ARG A 202 38.62 3.31 -17.54
C ARG A 202 40.07 2.94 -17.26
N SER A 203 40.82 2.64 -18.32
CA SER A 203 42.26 2.53 -18.22
C SER A 203 42.79 3.87 -17.74
N PHE A 204 43.43 3.88 -16.58
CA PHE A 204 44.26 5.00 -16.15
C PHE A 204 45.44 5.07 -17.11
N GLU A 205 45.34 5.94 -18.11
CA GLU A 205 46.48 6.34 -18.90
C GLU A 205 47.33 7.25 -18.01
N LYS A 206 48.52 6.78 -17.63
CA LYS A 206 49.52 7.55 -16.90
C LYS A 206 49.86 8.79 -17.71
N ARG A 207 49.31 9.95 -17.35
CA ARG A 207 49.86 11.22 -17.77
C ARG A 207 51.15 11.44 -16.99
N ASN A 208 52.28 11.12 -17.61
CA ASN A 208 53.59 11.56 -17.13
C ASN A 208 53.60 13.09 -17.11
N ALA A 209 53.72 13.65 -15.91
CA ALA A 209 54.04 15.05 -15.73
C ALA A 209 55.54 15.22 -16.00
N GLY A 210 55.86 15.94 -17.08
CA GLY A 210 57.18 16.54 -17.25
C GLY A 210 57.94 16.05 -18.47
N GLU A 211 57.74 16.72 -19.60
CA GLU A 211 58.87 17.11 -20.44
C GLU A 211 58.55 18.45 -21.11
N ARG A 212 59.33 19.47 -20.74
CA ARG A 212 59.27 20.82 -21.31
C ARG A 212 60.04 20.78 -22.62
N THR A 213 59.34 20.66 -23.74
CA THR A 213 59.95 20.84 -25.07
C THR A 213 59.58 22.22 -25.60
N TRP A 214 60.59 23.08 -25.72
CA TRP A 214 60.48 24.44 -26.24
C TRP A 214 60.22 24.40 -27.75
N THR A 215 59.17 25.09 -28.22
CA THR A 215 58.97 25.38 -29.65
C THR A 215 58.98 26.90 -29.89
N PRO A 216 59.73 27.40 -30.89
CA PRO A 216 60.09 28.82 -31.03
C PRO A 216 59.00 29.70 -31.67
N ALA A 217 57.72 29.50 -31.32
CA ALA A 217 56.59 30.17 -31.97
C ALA A 217 55.58 30.78 -30.98
N GLY A 218 56.08 31.35 -29.88
CA GLY A 218 55.25 32.00 -28.87
C GLY A 218 55.88 33.24 -28.25
N LEU A 219 56.67 33.98 -29.02
CA LEU A 219 57.00 35.36 -28.71
C LEU A 219 55.77 36.22 -29.01
N VAL A 220 55.13 36.76 -27.99
CA VAL A 220 54.51 38.11 -27.90
C VAL A 220 53.61 38.11 -26.66
N GLY A 221 53.96 38.94 -25.66
CA GLY A 221 53.06 39.30 -24.58
C GLY A 221 53.66 39.27 -23.17
N LEU A 222 54.80 39.90 -22.94
CA LEU A 222 55.29 40.16 -21.58
C LEU A 222 55.95 41.53 -21.48
N VAL A 223 55.18 42.55 -21.04
CA VAL A 223 55.66 43.76 -20.34
C VAL A 223 54.38 44.35 -19.68
N VAL A 224 54.24 44.70 -18.39
CA VAL A 224 55.06 45.59 -17.54
C VAL A 224 54.74 45.35 -16.05
N SER A 225 55.80 44.99 -15.30
CA SER A 225 56.21 45.28 -13.91
C SER A 225 55.24 45.66 -12.76
N LEU A 226 55.38 44.88 -11.67
CA LEU A 226 55.81 45.28 -10.31
C LEU A 226 55.70 46.75 -9.89
N GLY A 227 55.04 46.98 -8.75
CA GLY A 227 55.10 48.23 -8.00
C GLY A 227 54.50 48.10 -6.60
N THR A 228 55.23 47.47 -5.68
CA THR A 228 55.00 47.60 -4.23
C THR A 228 55.67 48.87 -3.72
N ALA A 229 54.93 49.79 -3.09
CA ALA A 229 55.47 50.73 -2.09
C ALA A 229 54.34 51.34 -1.24
N CYS A 230 54.33 50.99 0.05
CA CYS A 230 53.68 51.75 1.11
C CYS A 230 54.64 52.83 1.63
N ALA A 231 54.12 54.05 1.89
CA ALA A 231 54.53 55.06 2.89
C ALA A 231 54.21 56.47 2.33
N ALA A 232 53.19 57.17 2.83
CA ALA A 232 53.16 58.00 4.04
C ALA A 232 53.40 59.51 3.75
N SER A 233 52.35 60.30 4.04
CA SER A 233 52.35 61.62 4.69
C SER A 233 52.90 62.89 4.00
N LEU A 234 51.94 63.79 3.74
CA LEU A 234 51.86 65.21 4.19
C LEU A 234 52.79 66.31 3.60
N ILE A 235 52.11 67.36 3.11
CA ILE A 235 52.39 68.82 3.10
C ILE A 235 52.39 69.44 1.68
N LEU A 236 51.22 69.94 1.26
CA LEU A 236 50.90 71.38 1.16
C LEU A 236 49.39 71.57 0.97
#